data_AF-A0A8T1XPD8-F1
#
_entry.id   AF-A0A8T1XPD8-F1
#
_cell.length_a   1.000
_cell.length_b   1.000
_cell.length_c   1.000
_cell.angle_alpha   90.00
_cell.angle_beta   90.00
_cell.angle_gamma   90.00
#
_symmetry.space_group_name_H-M   'P 1'
#
loop_
_entity.id
_entity.type
_entity.pdbx_description
1 polymer ?
#
loop_
_entity_poly.entity_id
_entity_poly.type
_entity_poly.pdbx_seq_one_letter_code
_entity_poly.pdbx_strand_id
1 'polypeptide(L)'
;MAKERDQNTKDNKNLLICFLWNFSAELKLALMALLVLCTLATLLPFLPSSFSISASDLRFCISRIAVNSTPVNSTAVEKPVLDNAVMTEKPVLDKPPLSEETVLSNGVIKRTFTGYGWAAYNFVLMNAYRGGVNTFAVIGLSSKPLHVYAHPTYRCEWIPLNQSDNRILTDGTKILTDWGYGRVYTTVVVNCTFPSTTVINPKNTGGTLLLHATTGDLDRNITDSIPVLTETPNTVDFTLYESHRRREKYDYLYCGSSLYGNLSPQRIREWIAYHVRFFGERSHFVLHDAGGISEEVFEVLKPWIELGRVTIHDIRDQERFDGYYHNQFMVVNDCLHRYRFMTKWMFFFDVDEFLYVPVKETISSVMESLEEYSQFTIEQMPMSSQLCYDGDGPARTYR
;
A
#
# COMPACT_ATOMS: atom_id res chain seq x y z
N MET A 1 37.52 -8.77 19.75
CA MET A 1 36.51 -9.80 20.09
C MET A 1 36.15 -10.65 18.86
N ALA A 2 37.15 -11.21 18.16
CA ALA A 2 36.96 -11.99 16.93
C ALA A 2 37.77 -13.30 16.88
N LYS A 3 38.50 -13.64 17.95
CA LYS A 3 39.35 -14.85 18.00
C LYS A 3 38.73 -16.00 18.81
N GLU A 4 37.60 -15.78 19.47
CA GLU A 4 36.96 -16.75 20.38
C GLU A 4 35.81 -17.53 19.71
N ARG A 5 35.30 -17.06 18.56
CA ARG A 5 34.16 -17.68 17.85
C ARG A 5 34.57 -18.83 16.93
N ASP A 6 35.80 -18.83 16.41
CA ASP A 6 36.29 -19.86 15.48
C ASP A 6 36.70 -21.17 16.18
N GLN A 7 37.14 -21.10 17.44
CA GLN A 7 37.55 -22.29 18.20
C GLN A 7 36.34 -23.21 18.47
N ASN A 8 35.21 -22.62 18.86
CA ASN A 8 34.00 -23.34 19.26
C ASN A 8 33.32 -24.07 18.08
N THR A 9 33.49 -23.55 16.86
CA THR A 9 32.90 -24.15 15.64
C THR A 9 33.71 -25.34 15.12
N LYS A 10 35.02 -25.39 15.42
CA LYS A 10 35.91 -26.50 15.03
C LYS A 10 35.75 -27.69 15.96
N ASP A 11 35.59 -27.46 17.26
CA ASP A 11 35.40 -28.52 18.26
C ASP A 11 34.03 -29.22 18.10
N ASN A 12 32.96 -28.49 17.77
CA ASN A 12 31.64 -29.09 17.52
C ASN A 12 31.59 -29.98 16.28
N LYS A 13 32.32 -29.63 15.20
CA LYS A 13 32.42 -30.48 14.00
C LYS A 13 33.22 -31.76 14.28
N ASN A 14 34.29 -31.67 15.06
CA ASN A 14 35.08 -32.83 15.47
C ASN A 14 34.29 -33.75 16.42
N LEU A 15 33.45 -33.19 17.29
CA LEU A 15 32.59 -33.96 18.20
C LEU A 15 31.53 -34.79 17.45
N LEU A 16 30.88 -34.21 16.45
CA LEU A 16 29.90 -34.91 15.61
C LEU A 16 30.53 -36.03 14.75
N ILE A 17 31.74 -35.81 14.25
CA ILE A 17 32.48 -36.81 13.45
C ILE A 17 32.97 -37.96 14.32
N CYS A 18 33.44 -37.69 15.55
CA CYS A 18 33.81 -38.73 16.51
C CYS A 18 32.60 -39.55 17.01
N PHE A 19 31.42 -38.93 17.17
CA PHE A 19 30.22 -39.63 17.66
C PHE A 19 29.70 -40.66 16.64
N LEU A 20 29.82 -40.39 15.35
CA LEU A 20 29.35 -41.29 14.29
C LEU A 20 30.24 -42.52 14.07
N TRP A 21 31.51 -42.49 14.50
CA TRP A 21 32.44 -43.58 14.23
C TRP A 21 32.35 -44.76 15.20
N ASN A 22 31.79 -44.56 16.41
CA ASN A 22 31.71 -45.59 17.46
C ASN A 22 30.46 -46.49 17.44
N PHE A 23 29.60 -46.35 16.44
CA PHE A 23 28.41 -47.21 16.33
C PHE A 23 28.70 -48.55 15.65
N SER A 24 27.99 -49.60 16.08
CA SER A 24 28.00 -50.92 15.45
C SER A 24 27.56 -50.82 13.98
N ALA A 25 28.03 -51.74 13.14
CA ALA A 25 27.74 -51.72 11.70
C ALA A 25 26.22 -51.70 11.39
N GLU A 26 25.43 -52.39 12.22
CA GLU A 26 23.97 -52.43 12.18
C GLU A 26 23.34 -51.02 12.32
N LEU A 27 23.79 -50.23 13.30
CA LEU A 27 23.23 -48.91 13.56
C LEU A 27 23.66 -47.87 12.50
N LYS A 28 24.87 -48.03 11.95
CA LYS A 28 25.32 -47.23 10.79
C LYS A 28 24.45 -47.49 9.56
N LEU A 29 24.10 -48.76 9.30
CA LEU A 29 23.18 -49.14 8.23
C LEU A 29 21.79 -48.54 8.43
N ALA A 30 21.25 -48.60 9.65
CA ALA A 30 19.95 -48.02 9.97
C ALA A 30 19.91 -46.48 9.80
N LEU A 31 20.96 -45.78 10.27
CA LEU A 31 21.08 -44.32 10.11
C LEU A 31 21.22 -43.91 8.63
N MET A 32 21.99 -44.67 7.84
CA MET A 32 22.12 -44.41 6.40
C MET A 32 20.80 -44.66 5.66
N ALA A 33 20.07 -45.72 5.99
CA ALA A 33 18.76 -45.99 5.41
C ALA A 33 17.73 -44.89 5.75
N LEU A 34 17.74 -44.41 7.00
CA LEU A 34 16.89 -43.30 7.44
C LEU A 34 17.23 -42.00 6.68
N LEU A 35 18.51 -41.72 6.49
CA LEU A 35 18.97 -40.52 5.79
C LEU A 35 18.57 -40.55 4.30
N VAL A 36 18.63 -41.73 3.66
CA VAL A 36 18.14 -41.94 2.29
C VAL A 36 16.62 -41.79 2.19
N LEU A 37 15.86 -42.31 3.17
CA LEU A 37 14.40 -42.14 3.21
C LEU A 37 14.00 -40.67 3.39
N CYS A 38 14.68 -39.94 4.26
CA CYS A 38 14.43 -38.52 4.48
C CYS A 38 14.78 -37.67 3.25
N THR A 39 15.87 -37.98 2.55
CA THR A 39 16.22 -37.29 1.30
C THR A 39 15.22 -37.61 0.18
N LEU A 40 14.76 -38.86 0.05
CA LEU A 40 13.69 -39.21 -0.89
C LEU A 40 12.37 -38.50 -0.57
N ALA A 41 11.95 -38.45 0.70
CA ALA A 41 10.72 -37.79 1.12
C ALA A 41 10.76 -36.26 0.90
N THR A 42 11.93 -35.64 1.03
CA THR A 42 12.11 -34.20 0.81
C THR A 42 12.30 -33.83 -0.65
N LEU A 43 12.85 -34.73 -1.48
CA LEU A 43 13.10 -34.48 -2.91
C LEU A 43 11.94 -34.94 -3.82
N LEU A 44 11.12 -35.91 -3.40
CA LEU A 44 9.93 -36.35 -4.17
C LEU A 44 8.97 -35.20 -4.54
N PRO A 45 8.69 -34.22 -3.66
CA PRO A 45 7.81 -33.09 -3.98
C PRO A 45 8.37 -32.13 -5.03
N PHE A 46 9.68 -32.19 -5.34
CA PHE A 46 10.34 -31.34 -6.33
C PHE A 46 10.51 -32.02 -7.69
N LEU A 47 10.08 -33.28 -7.85
CA LEU A 47 9.96 -33.91 -9.15
C LEU A 47 8.70 -33.38 -9.85
N PRO A 48 8.78 -32.84 -11.08
CA PRO A 48 7.62 -32.32 -11.79
C PRO A 48 6.62 -33.45 -12.07
N SER A 49 5.50 -33.44 -11.36
CA SER A 49 4.40 -34.38 -11.57
C SER A 49 3.64 -34.01 -12.83
N SER A 50 3.99 -34.63 -13.97
CA SER A 50 3.15 -34.55 -15.17
C SER A 50 1.80 -35.26 -15.00
N PHE A 51 1.60 -36.01 -13.92
CA PHE A 51 0.34 -36.67 -13.59
C PHE A 51 0.19 -36.79 -12.08
N SER A 52 -0.55 -35.88 -11.45
CA SER A 52 -1.12 -36.10 -10.12
C SER A 52 -2.61 -35.79 -10.20
N ILE A 53 -3.38 -36.84 -10.45
CA ILE A 53 -4.83 -36.82 -10.38
C ILE A 53 -5.19 -36.74 -8.89
N SER A 54 -5.74 -35.60 -8.48
CA SER A 54 -6.28 -35.42 -7.13
C SER A 54 -7.51 -36.31 -6.96
N ALA A 55 -7.61 -37.06 -5.86
CA ALA A 55 -8.77 -37.89 -5.53
C ALA A 55 -10.09 -37.08 -5.39
N SER A 56 -9.99 -35.74 -5.37
CA SER A 56 -11.10 -34.80 -5.42
C SER A 56 -11.75 -34.68 -6.81
N ASP A 57 -10.98 -34.89 -7.89
CA ASP A 57 -11.44 -34.70 -9.27
C ASP A 57 -12.22 -35.91 -9.82
N LEU A 58 -12.08 -37.09 -9.19
CA LEU A 58 -12.83 -38.29 -9.60
C LEU A 58 -14.31 -38.27 -9.18
N ARG A 59 -14.69 -37.42 -8.21
CA ARG A 59 -16.09 -37.31 -7.76
C ARG A 59 -16.96 -36.46 -8.68
N PHE A 60 -16.37 -35.59 -9.52
CA PHE A 60 -17.12 -34.73 -10.42
C PHE A 60 -17.47 -35.40 -11.76
N CYS A 61 -16.82 -36.52 -12.11
CA CYS A 61 -17.04 -37.22 -13.38
C CYS A 61 -17.98 -38.45 -13.29
N ILE A 62 -18.40 -38.88 -12.10
CA ILE A 62 -19.30 -40.04 -11.94
C ILE A 62 -20.78 -39.65 -11.92
N SER A 63 -21.12 -38.36 -11.81
CA SER A 63 -22.51 -37.88 -11.82
C SER A 63 -23.13 -37.71 -13.21
N ARG A 64 -22.42 -38.02 -14.30
CA ARG A 64 -22.92 -37.86 -15.69
C ARG A 64 -23.17 -39.18 -16.44
N ILE A 65 -23.06 -40.33 -15.79
CA ILE A 65 -23.36 -41.63 -16.41
C ILE A 65 -24.33 -42.41 -15.51
N ALA A 66 -25.55 -41.90 -15.40
CA ALA A 66 -26.73 -42.70 -15.09
C ALA A 66 -27.96 -41.86 -15.41
N VAL A 67 -28.64 -42.22 -16.50
CA VAL A 67 -30.10 -42.28 -16.69
C VAL A 67 -30.38 -42.03 -18.17
N ASN A 68 -30.48 -43.13 -18.92
CA ASN A 68 -31.15 -43.17 -20.21
C ASN A 68 -32.58 -43.72 -19.99
N SER A 69 -33.56 -42.89 -20.39
CA SER A 69 -34.84 -43.21 -21.05
C SER A 69 -35.84 -44.21 -20.43
N THR A 70 -37.02 -43.69 -20.05
CA THR A 70 -38.32 -43.94 -20.72
C THR A 70 -39.37 -42.91 -20.26
N PRO A 71 -40.43 -42.62 -21.07
CA PRO A 71 -41.12 -41.34 -21.06
C PRO A 71 -42.49 -41.38 -20.36
N VAL A 72 -42.87 -40.28 -19.68
CA VAL A 72 -44.28 -39.99 -19.34
C VAL A 72 -44.56 -38.50 -19.52
N ASN A 73 -45.62 -38.24 -20.28
CA ASN A 73 -46.21 -36.95 -20.65
C ASN A 73 -46.54 -36.04 -19.46
N SER A 74 -46.34 -34.73 -19.63
CA SER A 74 -47.32 -33.67 -19.31
C SER A 74 -46.86 -32.29 -19.82
N THR A 75 -47.55 -31.83 -20.86
CA THR A 75 -48.08 -30.47 -21.13
C THR A 75 -47.23 -29.19 -20.97
N ALA A 76 -47.12 -28.48 -22.12
CA ALA A 76 -47.08 -27.02 -22.35
C ALA A 76 -45.87 -26.24 -21.80
N VAL A 77 -45.09 -25.51 -22.60
CA VAL A 77 -45.46 -24.26 -23.32
C VAL A 77 -44.43 -23.98 -24.44
N GLU A 78 -44.85 -23.14 -25.38
CA GLU A 78 -44.33 -22.82 -26.71
C GLU A 78 -42.83 -22.49 -26.89
N LYS A 79 -42.35 -22.80 -28.12
CA LYS A 79 -41.04 -22.42 -28.69
C LYS A 79 -40.93 -20.90 -28.90
N PRO A 80 -39.69 -20.40 -28.98
CA PRO A 80 -39.40 -19.49 -30.09
C PRO A 80 -38.19 -19.91 -30.92
N VAL A 81 -38.27 -19.42 -32.14
CA VAL A 81 -37.44 -19.60 -33.32
C VAL A 81 -36.05 -18.96 -33.13
N LEU A 82 -35.04 -19.63 -33.69
CA LEU A 82 -33.69 -19.10 -33.89
C LEU A 82 -33.72 -18.14 -35.07
N ASP A 83 -33.41 -16.85 -34.85
CA ASP A 83 -32.87 -15.98 -35.90
C ASP A 83 -32.14 -14.76 -35.30
N ASN A 84 -30.92 -14.54 -35.81
CA ASN A 84 -30.10 -13.33 -35.84
C ASN A 84 -29.60 -12.71 -34.52
N ALA A 85 -28.35 -13.06 -34.20
CA ALA A 85 -27.50 -12.40 -33.22
C ALA A 85 -27.16 -10.96 -33.64
N VAL A 86 -27.72 -9.98 -32.93
CA VAL A 86 -27.16 -8.64 -32.77
C VAL A 86 -26.56 -8.58 -31.37
N MET A 87 -25.25 -8.34 -31.28
CA MET A 87 -24.56 -8.17 -30.01
C MET A 87 -24.99 -6.85 -29.36
N THR A 88 -25.98 -6.89 -28.47
CA THR A 88 -26.26 -5.82 -27.52
C THR A 88 -25.29 -5.92 -26.34
N GLU A 89 -24.57 -4.83 -26.11
CA GLU A 89 -23.68 -4.60 -24.98
C GLU A 89 -24.34 -4.98 -23.65
N LYS A 90 -23.58 -5.65 -22.79
CA LYS A 90 -23.95 -5.84 -21.39
C LYS A 90 -24.08 -4.46 -20.73
N PRO A 91 -25.07 -4.25 -19.84
CA PRO A 91 -25.16 -3.01 -19.09
C PRO A 91 -23.93 -2.90 -18.21
N VAL A 92 -23.15 -1.84 -18.45
CA VAL A 92 -22.10 -1.37 -17.57
C VAL A 92 -22.74 -1.19 -16.19
N LEU A 93 -22.30 -2.00 -15.24
CA LEU A 93 -22.59 -1.79 -13.84
C LEU A 93 -22.07 -0.39 -13.49
N ASP A 94 -22.99 0.54 -13.23
CA ASP A 94 -22.69 1.92 -12.85
C ASP A 94 -21.74 1.90 -11.65
N LYS A 95 -20.45 2.09 -11.94
CA LYS A 95 -19.41 2.27 -10.94
C LYS A 95 -19.60 3.69 -10.40
N PRO A 96 -19.73 3.88 -9.07
CA PRO A 96 -19.88 5.21 -8.51
C PRO A 96 -18.69 6.09 -8.89
N PRO A 97 -18.89 7.42 -8.97
CA PRO A 97 -17.86 8.36 -9.42
C PRO A 97 -16.58 8.18 -8.59
N LEU A 98 -15.47 8.11 -9.31
CA LEU A 98 -14.13 8.02 -8.76
C LEU A 98 -13.74 9.37 -8.13
N SER A 99 -14.27 9.71 -6.95
CA SER A 99 -13.72 10.73 -6.01
C SER A 99 -14.61 11.10 -4.81
N GLU A 100 -15.73 10.44 -4.51
CA GLU A 100 -16.44 10.76 -3.25
C GLU A 100 -15.78 10.02 -2.07
N GLU A 101 -15.01 10.76 -1.27
CA GLU A 101 -14.45 10.26 -0.02
C GLU A 101 -15.58 9.76 0.88
N THR A 102 -15.57 8.46 1.18
CA THR A 102 -16.59 7.87 2.05
C THR A 102 -16.24 8.20 3.50
N VAL A 103 -16.90 9.22 4.05
CA VAL A 103 -16.79 9.58 5.46
C VAL A 103 -17.77 8.72 6.26
N LEU A 104 -17.24 7.94 7.20
CA LEU A 104 -18.02 7.14 8.13
C LEU A 104 -18.75 8.02 9.14
N SER A 105 -19.80 7.51 9.78
CA SER A 105 -20.62 8.26 10.74
C SER A 105 -19.85 8.82 11.94
N ASN A 106 -18.67 8.26 12.23
CA ASN A 106 -17.77 8.68 13.30
C ASN A 106 -16.66 9.66 12.83
N GLY A 107 -16.74 10.17 11.60
CA GLY A 107 -15.78 11.13 11.05
C GLY A 107 -14.51 10.51 10.45
N VAL A 108 -14.37 9.19 10.48
CA VAL A 108 -13.25 8.48 9.84
C VAL A 108 -13.42 8.46 8.33
N ILE A 109 -12.34 8.74 7.59
CA ILE A 109 -12.35 8.73 6.13
C ILE A 109 -11.92 7.35 5.64
N LYS A 110 -12.81 6.62 4.96
CA LYS A 110 -12.45 5.33 4.40
C LYS A 110 -11.67 5.48 3.09
N ARG A 111 -10.51 4.83 2.99
CA ARG A 111 -9.70 4.77 1.77
C ARG A 111 -10.00 3.52 0.97
N THR A 112 -9.88 3.64 -0.35
CA THR A 112 -10.15 2.56 -1.31
C THR A 112 -8.90 2.18 -2.07
N PHE A 113 -8.76 0.89 -2.38
CA PHE A 113 -7.66 0.33 -3.15
C PHE A 113 -8.23 -0.46 -4.32
N THR A 114 -8.05 0.03 -5.54
CA THR A 114 -8.68 -0.57 -6.73
C THR A 114 -7.64 -1.26 -7.59
N GLY A 115 -7.68 -2.59 -7.64
CA GLY A 115 -6.85 -3.39 -8.54
C GLY A 115 -7.31 -3.31 -9.99
N TYR A 116 -6.36 -3.08 -10.90
CA TYR A 116 -6.53 -3.09 -12.35
C TYR A 116 -5.59 -4.12 -12.97
N GLY A 117 -6.04 -4.77 -14.04
CA GLY A 117 -5.37 -5.93 -14.63
C GLY A 117 -5.78 -7.25 -13.99
N TRP A 118 -4.92 -8.27 -14.10
CA TRP A 118 -5.22 -9.66 -13.76
C TRP A 118 -4.25 -10.23 -12.71
N ALA A 119 -4.66 -11.31 -12.03
CA ALA A 119 -3.90 -12.00 -10.99
C ALA A 119 -3.37 -11.07 -9.88
N ALA A 120 -2.06 -10.78 -9.87
CA ALA A 120 -1.42 -9.88 -8.90
C ALA A 120 -1.62 -8.39 -9.21
N TYR A 121 -2.54 -8.06 -10.13
CA TYR A 121 -2.83 -6.74 -10.66
C TYR A 121 -1.61 -6.06 -11.31
N ASN A 122 -1.86 -5.39 -12.43
CA ASN A 122 -0.84 -4.56 -13.05
C ASN A 122 -0.61 -3.30 -12.21
N PHE A 123 -1.70 -2.72 -11.71
CA PHE A 123 -1.68 -1.55 -10.84
C PHE A 123 -2.83 -1.60 -9.83
N VAL A 124 -2.55 -1.30 -8.57
CA VAL A 124 -3.54 -1.12 -7.51
C VAL A 124 -3.57 0.36 -7.16
N LEU A 125 -4.60 1.06 -7.64
CA LEU A 125 -4.76 2.49 -7.43
C LEU A 125 -5.20 2.78 -6.00
N MET A 126 -4.46 3.63 -5.29
CA MET A 126 -4.90 4.26 -4.05
C MET A 126 -5.55 5.60 -4.34
N ASN A 127 -4.84 6.53 -4.99
CA ASN A 127 -5.39 7.81 -5.43
C ASN A 127 -4.47 8.53 -6.44
N ALA A 128 -4.94 9.65 -6.99
CA ALA A 128 -4.10 10.58 -7.73
C ALA A 128 -4.35 12.03 -7.30
N TYR A 129 -3.34 12.88 -7.49
CA TYR A 129 -3.34 14.27 -7.03
C TYR A 129 -2.78 15.20 -8.10
N ARG A 130 -3.43 16.34 -8.29
CA ARG A 130 -2.84 17.44 -9.06
C ARG A 130 -1.69 18.05 -8.26
N GLY A 131 -0.51 18.03 -8.87
CA GLY A 131 0.71 18.54 -8.29
C GLY A 131 1.07 19.98 -8.71
N GLY A 132 0.38 20.54 -9.69
CA GLY A 132 0.69 21.83 -10.28
C GLY A 132 -0.27 22.16 -11.41
N VAL A 133 0.03 23.23 -12.15
CA VAL A 133 -0.78 23.63 -13.31
C VAL A 133 -0.81 22.57 -14.42
N ASN A 134 0.23 21.76 -14.54
CA ASN A 134 0.42 20.74 -15.58
C ASN A 134 1.05 19.44 -15.06
N THR A 135 1.04 19.20 -13.75
CA THR A 135 1.67 18.03 -13.14
C THR A 135 0.68 17.26 -12.27
N PHE A 136 0.81 15.94 -12.25
CA PHE A 136 -0.02 15.03 -11.46
C PHE A 136 0.83 13.90 -10.89
N ALA A 137 0.45 13.39 -9.73
CA ALA A 137 1.03 12.20 -9.12
C ALA A 137 -0.06 11.14 -8.95
N VAL A 138 0.15 9.96 -9.52
CA VAL A 138 -0.70 8.78 -9.30
C VAL A 138 0.00 7.84 -8.34
N ILE A 139 -0.68 7.43 -7.28
CA ILE A 139 -0.11 6.67 -6.17
C ILE A 139 -0.82 5.34 -6.07
N GLY A 140 -0.03 4.28 -5.98
CA GLY A 140 -0.55 2.94 -5.85
C GLY A 140 0.52 1.90 -5.59
N LEU A 141 0.11 0.65 -5.74
CA LEU A 141 0.98 -0.51 -5.71
C LEU A 141 1.04 -1.16 -7.08
N SER A 142 2.08 -1.91 -7.35
CA SER A 142 2.18 -2.76 -8.53
C SER A 142 2.92 -4.04 -8.18
N SER A 143 2.64 -5.11 -8.92
CA SER A 143 3.29 -6.41 -8.73
C SER A 143 4.81 -6.25 -8.85
N LYS A 144 5.55 -6.56 -7.79
CA LYS A 144 7.02 -6.45 -7.77
C LYS A 144 7.68 -7.27 -8.88
N PRO A 145 7.26 -8.53 -9.17
CA PRO A 145 7.78 -9.28 -10.32
C PRO A 145 7.66 -8.55 -11.66
N LEU A 146 6.60 -7.78 -11.90
CA LEU A 146 6.51 -6.99 -13.13
C LEU A 146 7.65 -5.97 -13.21
N HIS A 147 7.96 -5.28 -12.11
CA HIS A 147 9.05 -4.29 -12.08
C HIS A 147 10.44 -4.90 -12.18
N VAL A 148 10.63 -6.13 -11.69
CA VAL A 148 11.92 -6.82 -11.74
C VAL A 148 12.18 -7.45 -13.10
N TYR A 149 11.17 -8.07 -13.71
CA TYR A 149 11.37 -8.91 -14.90
C TYR A 149 10.75 -8.32 -16.18
N ALA A 150 9.58 -7.68 -16.09
CA ALA A 150 8.84 -7.23 -17.26
C ALA A 150 9.00 -5.72 -17.56
N HIS A 151 9.43 -4.91 -16.59
CA HIS A 151 9.77 -3.50 -16.78
C HIS A 151 8.58 -2.66 -17.33
N PRO A 152 7.44 -2.60 -16.61
CA PRO A 152 6.26 -1.86 -17.03
C PRO A 152 6.56 -0.38 -17.27
N THR A 153 5.87 0.19 -18.25
CA THR A 153 5.90 1.61 -18.62
C THR A 153 4.55 2.25 -18.36
N TYR A 154 4.57 3.57 -18.16
CA TYR A 154 3.38 4.34 -17.82
C TYR A 154 3.24 5.53 -18.75
N ARG A 155 2.02 5.79 -19.22
CA ARG A 155 1.69 6.96 -20.02
C ARG A 155 0.44 7.62 -19.46
N CYS A 156 0.41 8.94 -19.41
CA CYS A 156 -0.71 9.69 -18.87
C CYS A 156 -1.44 10.41 -20.01
N GLU A 157 -2.77 10.35 -20.00
CA GLU A 157 -3.63 10.98 -20.99
C GLU A 157 -4.64 11.87 -20.26
N TRP A 158 -4.69 13.15 -20.63
CA TRP A 158 -5.74 14.06 -20.22
C TRP A 158 -6.86 14.05 -21.25
N ILE A 159 -8.07 13.72 -20.80
CA ILE A 159 -9.30 13.74 -21.59
C ILE A 159 -10.13 14.94 -21.13
N PRO A 160 -10.23 16.02 -21.94
CA PRO A 160 -11.11 17.13 -21.62
C PRO A 160 -12.58 16.70 -21.51
N LEU A 161 -13.35 17.36 -20.66
CA LEU A 161 -14.80 17.09 -20.55
C LEU A 161 -15.53 17.34 -21.88
N ASN A 162 -15.12 18.39 -22.60
CA ASN A 162 -15.60 18.66 -23.95
C ASN A 162 -14.88 17.75 -24.95
N GLN A 163 -15.61 16.80 -25.52
CA GLN A 163 -15.05 15.79 -26.43
C GLN A 163 -14.54 16.37 -27.77
N SER A 164 -14.86 17.62 -28.09
CA SER A 164 -14.30 18.32 -29.25
C SER A 164 -12.87 18.82 -29.04
N ASP A 165 -12.41 18.89 -27.78
CA ASP A 165 -11.04 19.29 -27.47
C ASP A 165 -10.08 18.11 -27.63
N ASN A 166 -8.86 18.40 -28.06
CA ASN A 166 -7.85 17.38 -28.28
C ASN A 166 -7.40 16.74 -26.95
N ARG A 167 -7.26 15.41 -26.99
CA ARG A 167 -6.64 14.65 -25.91
C ARG A 167 -5.15 14.92 -25.87
N ILE A 168 -4.58 14.98 -24.67
CA ILE A 168 -3.18 15.35 -24.48
C ILE A 168 -2.49 14.20 -23.79
N LEU A 169 -1.35 13.75 -24.32
CA LEU A 169 -0.57 12.65 -23.76
C LEU A 169 0.80 13.13 -23.28
N THR A 170 1.31 12.50 -22.23
CA THR A 170 2.69 12.62 -21.77
C THR A 170 3.16 11.28 -21.22
N ASP A 171 4.48 11.04 -21.23
CA ASP A 171 5.04 9.85 -20.60
C ASP A 171 5.09 10.02 -19.08
N GLY A 172 4.73 8.96 -18.36
CA GLY A 172 4.73 8.94 -16.90
C GLY A 172 6.11 8.53 -16.36
N THR A 173 6.66 9.32 -15.46
CA THR A 173 7.90 8.96 -14.74
C THR A 173 7.54 8.12 -13.53
N LYS A 174 7.91 6.83 -13.52
CA LYS A 174 7.71 5.96 -12.37
C LYS A 174 8.80 6.16 -11.32
N ILE A 175 8.39 6.16 -10.05
CA ILE A 175 9.25 6.27 -8.87
C ILE A 175 8.90 5.11 -7.94
N LEU A 176 9.90 4.27 -7.62
CA LEU A 176 9.77 3.17 -6.66
C LEU A 176 10.25 3.65 -5.30
N THR A 177 9.32 4.11 -4.47
CA THR A 177 9.63 4.80 -3.21
C THR A 177 9.98 3.87 -2.06
N ASP A 178 9.80 2.57 -2.24
CA ASP A 178 10.10 1.56 -1.22
C ASP A 178 11.54 1.04 -1.28
N TRP A 179 12.38 1.56 -2.18
CA TRP A 179 13.79 1.17 -2.35
C TRP A 179 14.04 -0.34 -2.40
N GLY A 180 13.08 -1.11 -2.95
CA GLY A 180 13.18 -2.56 -3.09
C GLY A 180 12.70 -3.38 -1.88
N TYR A 181 12.27 -2.72 -0.80
CA TYR A 181 11.68 -3.37 0.38
C TYR A 181 10.30 -3.98 0.13
N GLY A 182 9.63 -3.64 -0.99
CA GLY A 182 8.36 -4.22 -1.38
C GLY A 182 8.36 -5.76 -1.36
N ARG A 183 7.21 -6.37 -1.08
CA ARG A 183 7.04 -7.83 -0.99
C ARG A 183 6.47 -8.37 -2.30
N VAL A 184 5.22 -8.86 -2.28
CA VAL A 184 4.50 -9.22 -3.52
C VAL A 184 4.24 -7.95 -4.33
N TYR A 185 3.94 -6.86 -3.63
CA TYR A 185 3.71 -5.54 -4.20
C TYR A 185 4.84 -4.57 -3.85
N THR A 186 5.15 -3.68 -4.79
CA THR A 186 6.03 -2.53 -4.61
C THR A 186 5.23 -1.24 -4.71
N THR A 187 5.64 -0.20 -3.98
CA THR A 187 5.02 1.12 -4.07
C THR A 187 5.47 1.82 -5.35
N VAL A 188 4.49 2.31 -6.13
CA VAL A 188 4.73 3.05 -7.36
C VAL A 188 4.05 4.41 -7.28
N VAL A 189 4.85 5.46 -7.43
CA VAL A 189 4.36 6.80 -7.72
C VAL A 189 4.64 7.11 -9.19
N VAL A 190 3.60 7.39 -9.97
CA VAL A 190 3.75 7.83 -11.37
C VAL A 190 3.57 9.34 -11.42
N ASN A 191 4.64 10.05 -11.74
CA ASN A 191 4.61 11.49 -11.98
C ASN A 191 4.31 11.77 -13.45
N CYS A 192 3.16 12.39 -13.72
CA CYS A 192 2.74 12.84 -15.04
C CYS A 192 3.00 14.33 -15.15
N THR A 193 4.01 14.73 -15.93
CA THR A 193 4.28 16.16 -16.22
C THR A 193 4.01 16.43 -17.69
N PHE A 194 3.00 17.26 -17.96
CA PHE A 194 2.66 17.65 -19.32
C PHE A 194 3.55 18.82 -19.79
N PRO A 195 3.86 18.94 -21.09
CA PRO A 195 4.67 20.05 -21.59
C PRO A 195 4.12 21.43 -21.18
N SER A 196 5.01 22.35 -20.78
CA SER A 196 4.62 23.71 -20.33
C SER A 196 3.90 24.53 -21.42
N THR A 197 4.08 24.17 -22.68
CA THR A 197 3.37 24.75 -23.83
C THR A 197 1.91 24.32 -23.92
N THR A 198 1.49 23.32 -23.14
CA THR A 198 0.13 22.77 -23.18
C THR A 198 -0.64 23.18 -21.93
N VAL A 199 -1.83 23.74 -22.12
CA VAL A 199 -2.72 24.12 -21.02
C VAL A 199 -3.62 22.93 -20.68
N ILE A 200 -3.40 22.34 -19.51
CA ILE A 200 -4.25 21.26 -18.98
C ILE A 200 -5.45 21.86 -18.25
N ASN A 201 -6.65 21.40 -18.58
CA ASN A 201 -7.92 21.91 -18.03
C ASN A 201 -8.08 23.43 -18.26
N PRO A 202 -8.10 23.90 -19.53
CA PRO A 202 -8.19 25.32 -19.84
C PRO A 202 -9.48 25.92 -19.29
N LYS A 203 -9.40 27.12 -18.70
CA LYS A 203 -10.54 27.81 -18.10
C LYS A 203 -11.32 26.98 -17.06
N ASN A 204 -10.68 25.97 -16.47
CA ASN A 204 -11.31 25.09 -15.48
C ASN A 204 -12.57 24.38 -16.02
N THR A 205 -12.55 23.97 -17.29
CA THR A 205 -13.68 23.28 -17.95
C THR A 205 -13.91 21.84 -17.48
N GLY A 206 -12.95 21.27 -16.74
CA GLY A 206 -12.98 19.90 -16.27
C GLY A 206 -12.44 18.87 -17.27
N GLY A 207 -12.25 17.65 -16.78
CA GLY A 207 -11.73 16.52 -17.54
C GLY A 207 -11.26 15.37 -16.65
N THR A 208 -10.77 14.31 -17.27
CA THR A 208 -10.32 13.09 -16.60
C THR A 208 -8.88 12.77 -17.00
N LEU A 209 -8.06 12.48 -16.00
CA LEU A 209 -6.73 11.91 -16.20
C LEU A 209 -6.86 10.39 -16.25
N LEU A 210 -6.38 9.80 -17.34
CA LEU A 210 -6.14 8.36 -17.47
C LEU A 210 -4.65 8.04 -17.27
N LEU A 211 -4.38 6.96 -16.57
CA LEU A 211 -3.10 6.30 -16.52
C LEU A 211 -3.16 5.04 -17.39
N HIS A 212 -2.28 4.95 -18.38
CA HIS A 212 -2.05 3.76 -19.18
C HIS A 212 -0.85 3.02 -18.62
N ALA A 213 -1.08 1.88 -17.98
CA ALA A 213 -0.06 1.04 -17.37
C ALA A 213 0.16 -0.20 -18.24
N THR A 214 1.39 -0.40 -18.72
CA THR A 214 1.73 -1.59 -19.52
C THR A 214 2.23 -2.72 -18.61
N THR A 215 2.06 -3.98 -19.01
CA THR A 215 2.67 -5.12 -18.28
C THR A 215 4.18 -5.24 -18.56
N GLY A 216 4.65 -4.69 -19.68
CA GLY A 216 6.07 -4.60 -20.06
C GLY A 216 6.67 -5.84 -20.73
N ASP A 217 5.94 -6.95 -20.77
CA ASP A 217 6.40 -8.19 -21.41
C ASP A 217 6.63 -8.02 -22.92
N LEU A 218 7.76 -8.52 -23.45
CA LEU A 218 8.12 -8.42 -24.87
C LEU A 218 7.11 -9.13 -25.79
N ASP A 219 6.59 -10.27 -25.34
CA ASP A 219 5.71 -11.13 -26.16
C ASP A 219 4.23 -10.87 -25.88
N ARG A 220 3.90 -10.32 -24.70
CA ARG A 220 2.52 -10.09 -24.24
C ARG A 220 2.35 -8.79 -23.46
N ASN A 221 2.64 -7.67 -24.13
CA ASN A 221 2.47 -6.35 -23.54
C ASN A 221 1.00 -5.90 -23.56
N ILE A 222 0.32 -6.03 -22.42
CA ILE A 222 -1.07 -5.57 -22.25
C ILE A 222 -1.04 -4.19 -21.60
N THR A 223 -1.94 -3.30 -22.00
CA THR A 223 -2.08 -1.96 -21.40
C THR A 223 -3.43 -1.84 -20.71
N ASP A 224 -3.41 -1.57 -19.40
CA ASP A 224 -4.59 -1.20 -18.64
C ASP A 224 -4.76 0.32 -18.67
N SER A 225 -5.94 0.80 -19.10
CA SER A 225 -6.30 2.22 -19.06
C SER A 225 -7.14 2.50 -17.82
N ILE A 226 -6.59 3.29 -16.91
CA ILE A 226 -7.11 3.48 -15.56
C ILE A 226 -7.55 4.93 -15.40
N PRO A 227 -8.83 5.23 -15.16
CA PRO A 227 -9.22 6.56 -14.72
C PRO A 227 -8.68 6.78 -13.31
N VAL A 228 -7.86 7.82 -13.13
CA VAL A 228 -7.14 8.06 -11.87
C VAL A 228 -7.58 9.34 -11.16
N LEU A 229 -8.03 10.35 -11.90
CA LEU A 229 -8.50 11.62 -11.36
C LEU A 229 -9.53 12.22 -12.31
N THR A 230 -10.64 12.73 -11.76
CA THR A 230 -11.61 13.52 -12.54
C THR A 230 -11.76 14.90 -11.89
N GLU A 231 -11.62 15.94 -12.69
CA GLU A 231 -11.84 17.32 -12.31
C GLU A 231 -13.18 17.78 -12.89
N THR A 232 -14.11 18.16 -12.02
CA THR A 232 -15.37 18.79 -12.42
C THR A 232 -15.15 20.25 -12.85
N PRO A 233 -16.05 20.82 -13.67
CA PRO A 233 -15.93 22.22 -14.07
C PRO A 233 -15.91 23.16 -12.85
N ASN A 234 -15.02 24.15 -12.89
CA ASN A 234 -14.87 25.21 -11.89
C ASN A 234 -14.46 24.77 -10.47
N THR A 235 -13.95 23.55 -10.26
CA THR A 235 -13.58 23.06 -8.91
C THR A 235 -12.09 23.12 -8.61
N VAL A 236 -11.23 23.26 -9.63
CA VAL A 236 -9.78 23.33 -9.41
C VAL A 236 -9.38 24.75 -9.00
N ASP A 237 -8.78 24.90 -7.82
CA ASP A 237 -8.17 26.15 -7.40
C ASP A 237 -6.73 26.25 -7.93
N PHE A 238 -6.58 26.84 -9.12
CA PHE A 238 -5.25 27.02 -9.73
C PHE A 238 -4.35 28.00 -8.96
N THR A 239 -4.92 28.85 -8.09
CA THR A 239 -4.13 29.81 -7.31
C THR A 239 -3.23 29.13 -6.27
N LEU A 240 -3.55 27.89 -5.88
CA LEU A 240 -2.73 27.05 -4.99
C LEU A 240 -1.34 26.75 -5.58
N TYR A 241 -1.21 26.79 -6.90
CA TYR A 241 0.04 26.46 -7.60
C TYR A 241 0.88 27.70 -7.92
N GLU A 242 0.40 28.89 -7.58
CA GLU A 242 1.15 30.13 -7.70
C GLU A 242 2.06 30.31 -6.47
N SER A 243 3.38 30.42 -6.69
CA SER A 243 4.41 30.44 -5.64
C SER A 243 4.22 31.52 -4.57
N HIS A 244 3.56 32.62 -4.88
CA HIS A 244 3.43 33.79 -4.00
C HIS A 244 2.13 33.82 -3.18
N ARG A 245 1.27 32.81 -3.31
CA ARG A 245 -0.10 32.84 -2.75
C ARG A 245 -0.49 31.59 -1.96
N ARG A 246 0.46 30.73 -1.59
CA ARG A 246 0.17 29.61 -0.69
C ARG A 246 -0.45 30.18 0.59
N ARG A 247 -1.71 29.80 0.84
CA ARG A 247 -2.41 30.09 2.08
C ARG A 247 -2.40 28.79 2.87
N GLU A 248 -1.29 28.50 3.52
CA GLU A 248 -1.20 27.28 4.30
C GLU A 248 -2.19 27.34 5.47
N LYS A 249 -3.06 26.32 5.51
CA LYS A 249 -4.03 26.15 6.60
C LYS A 249 -3.31 25.84 7.91
N TYR A 250 -2.20 25.09 7.82
CA TYR A 250 -1.41 24.63 8.94
C TYR A 250 0.04 25.11 8.79
N ASP A 251 0.71 25.37 9.92
CA ASP A 251 2.16 25.56 9.93
C ASP A 251 2.87 24.20 9.95
N TYR A 252 2.32 23.25 10.69
CA TYR A 252 2.88 21.91 10.84
C TYR A 252 1.82 20.84 10.63
N LEU A 253 2.14 19.81 9.85
CA LEU A 253 1.25 18.66 9.66
C LEU A 253 2.02 17.38 9.87
N TYR A 254 1.47 16.50 10.69
CA TYR A 254 1.98 15.16 10.89
C TYR A 254 1.30 14.19 9.91
N CYS A 255 2.10 13.43 9.16
CA CYS A 255 1.67 12.33 8.30
C CYS A 255 2.31 11.04 8.81
N GLY A 256 1.56 10.26 9.59
CA GLY A 256 2.05 9.02 10.17
C GLY A 256 2.07 7.84 9.20
N SER A 257 2.95 6.89 9.47
CA SER A 257 2.93 5.55 8.87
C SER A 257 1.63 4.79 9.22
N SER A 258 1.45 3.62 8.62
CA SER A 258 0.33 2.72 8.93
C SER A 258 0.33 2.32 10.41
N LEU A 259 -0.78 2.53 11.10
CA LEU A 259 -0.99 2.14 12.49
C LEU A 259 -1.60 0.74 12.57
N TYR A 260 -0.86 -0.21 13.13
CA TYR A 260 -1.24 -1.62 13.23
C TYR A 260 -0.85 -2.21 14.60
N GLY A 261 -1.30 -3.44 14.87
CA GLY A 261 -0.99 -4.13 16.13
C GLY A 261 -1.82 -3.61 17.32
N ASN A 262 -1.27 -3.74 18.53
CA ASN A 262 -2.00 -3.42 19.76
C ASN A 262 -1.50 -2.10 20.36
N LEU A 263 -1.93 -0.98 19.80
CA LEU A 263 -1.56 0.34 20.28
C LEU A 263 -2.12 0.59 21.70
N SER A 264 -1.30 1.14 22.57
CA SER A 264 -1.72 1.51 23.93
C SER A 264 -2.49 2.84 23.91
N PRO A 265 -3.76 2.88 24.36
CA PRO A 265 -4.51 4.14 24.46
C PRO A 265 -3.80 5.18 25.33
N GLN A 266 -3.08 4.74 26.37
CA GLN A 266 -2.34 5.64 27.25
C GLN A 266 -1.15 6.28 26.53
N ARG A 267 -0.38 5.51 25.76
CA ARG A 267 0.76 6.04 24.99
C ARG A 267 0.30 6.98 23.89
N ILE A 268 -0.78 6.62 23.18
CA ILE A 268 -1.36 7.51 22.17
C ILE A 268 -1.86 8.81 22.79
N ARG A 269 -2.48 8.76 23.98
CA ARG A 269 -2.94 9.95 24.71
C ARG A 269 -1.78 10.89 25.04
N GLU A 270 -0.69 10.34 25.56
CA GLU A 270 0.53 11.09 25.88
C GLU A 270 1.14 11.70 24.61
N TRP A 271 1.33 10.88 23.57
CA TRP A 271 1.93 11.28 22.32
C TRP A 271 1.16 12.43 21.65
N ILE A 272 -0.16 12.32 21.52
CA ILE A 272 -0.96 13.37 20.86
C ILE A 272 -1.00 14.65 21.70
N ALA A 273 -1.16 14.54 23.02
CA ALA A 273 -1.18 15.71 23.90
C ALA A 273 0.15 16.47 23.87
N TYR A 274 1.27 15.74 23.88
CA TYR A 274 2.60 16.31 23.73
C TYR A 274 2.75 17.04 22.40
N HIS A 275 2.48 16.36 21.27
CA HIS A 275 2.74 16.93 19.95
C HIS A 275 1.78 18.07 19.58
N VAL A 276 0.51 18.02 20.02
CA VAL A 276 -0.43 19.15 19.89
C VAL A 276 0.13 20.38 20.59
N ARG A 277 0.69 20.22 21.79
CA ARG A 277 1.30 21.33 22.54
C ARG A 277 2.61 21.81 21.90
N PHE A 278 3.43 20.89 21.41
CA PHE A 278 4.73 21.14 20.80
C PHE A 278 4.59 21.92 19.47
N PHE A 279 3.70 21.48 18.58
CA PHE A 279 3.47 22.13 17.29
C PHE A 279 2.53 23.35 17.37
N GLY A 280 1.77 23.51 18.45
CA GLY A 280 0.86 24.64 18.62
C GLY A 280 -0.47 24.51 17.86
N GLU A 281 -1.27 25.58 17.87
CA GLU A 281 -2.68 25.57 17.45
C GLU A 281 -2.91 25.37 15.94
N ARG A 282 -1.95 25.81 15.11
CA ARG A 282 -2.00 25.70 13.65
C ARG A 282 -1.37 24.39 13.14
N SER A 283 -1.53 23.30 13.89
CA SER A 283 -1.08 21.97 13.48
C SER A 283 -2.21 21.00 13.13
N HIS A 284 -1.88 19.91 12.45
CA HIS A 284 -2.83 18.86 12.12
C HIS A 284 -2.18 17.50 12.15
N PHE A 285 -2.92 16.47 12.55
CA PHE A 285 -2.42 15.11 12.68
C PHE A 285 -3.23 14.16 11.81
N VAL A 286 -2.56 13.53 10.85
CA VAL A 286 -3.16 12.54 9.96
C VAL A 286 -2.69 11.16 10.38
N LEU A 287 -3.63 10.34 10.86
CA LEU A 287 -3.40 8.98 11.31
C LEU A 287 -4.02 7.99 10.32
N HIS A 288 -3.30 6.92 10.01
CA HIS A 288 -3.75 5.91 9.06
C HIS A 288 -3.98 4.58 9.78
N ASP A 289 -5.24 4.19 9.93
CA ASP A 289 -5.60 2.96 10.63
C ASP A 289 -5.49 1.73 9.71
N ALA A 290 -4.46 0.93 9.93
CA ALA A 290 -4.27 -0.40 9.33
C ALA A 290 -4.70 -1.52 10.29
N GLY A 291 -5.62 -1.24 11.22
CA GLY A 291 -6.13 -2.17 12.21
C GLY A 291 -5.53 -1.99 13.61
N GLY A 292 -4.72 -0.95 13.82
CA GLY A 292 -4.11 -0.64 15.11
C GLY A 292 -4.94 0.27 16.01
N ILE A 293 -5.93 0.99 15.45
CA ILE A 293 -6.81 1.86 16.24
C ILE A 293 -7.98 1.02 16.79
N SER A 294 -7.83 0.56 18.03
CA SER A 294 -8.93 -0.05 18.79
C SER A 294 -9.99 0.99 19.21
N GLU A 295 -11.11 0.53 19.74
CA GLU A 295 -12.17 1.42 20.26
C GLU A 295 -11.64 2.35 21.37
N GLU A 296 -10.79 1.84 22.26
CA GLU A 296 -10.20 2.65 23.34
C GLU A 296 -9.19 3.68 22.82
N VAL A 297 -8.42 3.35 21.78
CA VAL A 297 -7.54 4.31 21.11
C VAL A 297 -8.37 5.37 20.39
N PHE A 298 -9.47 4.97 19.75
CA PHE A 298 -10.38 5.90 19.08
C PHE A 298 -10.98 6.90 20.08
N GLU A 299 -11.43 6.46 21.26
CA GLU A 299 -11.95 7.36 22.30
C GLU A 299 -10.91 8.36 22.81
N VAL A 300 -9.62 8.00 22.80
CA VAL A 300 -8.53 8.95 23.08
C VAL A 300 -8.38 10.01 21.99
N LEU A 301 -8.59 9.63 20.72
CA LEU A 301 -8.42 10.51 19.56
C LEU A 301 -9.66 11.38 19.30
N LYS A 302 -10.85 10.92 19.68
CA LYS A 302 -12.14 11.55 19.40
C LYS A 302 -12.22 13.03 19.76
N PRO A 303 -11.78 13.50 20.96
CA PRO A 303 -11.80 14.93 21.28
C PRO A 303 -10.96 15.76 20.30
N TRP A 304 -9.86 15.21 19.78
CA TRP A 304 -9.00 15.89 18.81
C TRP A 304 -9.59 15.91 17.40
N ILE A 305 -10.37 14.88 17.04
CA ILE A 305 -11.16 14.85 15.80
C ILE A 305 -12.24 15.93 15.86
N GLU A 306 -12.98 16.01 16.97
CA GLU A 306 -14.03 17.01 17.18
C GLU A 306 -13.49 18.45 17.16
N LEU A 307 -12.27 18.66 17.66
CA LEU A 307 -11.55 19.94 17.57
C LEU A 307 -10.98 20.23 16.16
N GLY A 308 -11.11 19.31 15.20
CA GLY A 308 -10.57 19.44 13.85
C GLY A 308 -9.04 19.37 13.77
N ARG A 309 -8.40 18.75 14.79
CA ARG A 309 -6.93 18.64 14.94
C ARG A 309 -6.40 17.29 14.46
N VAL A 310 -7.24 16.26 14.42
CA VAL A 310 -6.90 14.91 13.96
C VAL A 310 -7.83 14.51 12.81
N THR A 311 -7.25 13.87 11.80
CA THR A 311 -7.98 13.12 10.77
C THR A 311 -7.52 11.67 10.81
N ILE A 312 -8.48 10.75 10.80
CA ILE A 312 -8.20 9.31 10.70
C ILE A 312 -8.62 8.83 9.31
N HIS A 313 -7.69 8.18 8.62
CA HIS A 313 -7.96 7.44 7.40
C HIS A 313 -8.02 5.95 7.72
N ASP A 314 -9.17 5.31 7.50
CA ASP A 314 -9.27 3.85 7.51
C ASP A 314 -8.65 3.32 6.23
N ILE A 315 -7.52 2.63 6.38
CA ILE A 315 -6.79 2.01 5.28
C ILE A 315 -6.81 0.49 5.36
N ARG A 316 -7.60 -0.14 6.25
CA ARG A 316 -7.54 -1.59 6.55
C ARG A 316 -7.66 -2.49 5.31
N ASP A 317 -8.39 -2.06 4.29
CA ASP A 317 -8.52 -2.78 3.01
C ASP A 317 -7.18 -2.94 2.25
N GLN A 318 -6.13 -2.19 2.60
CA GLN A 318 -4.77 -2.31 2.06
C GLN A 318 -4.16 -3.69 2.31
N GLU A 319 -4.57 -4.37 3.39
CA GLU A 319 -3.95 -5.63 3.86
C GLU A 319 -4.04 -6.76 2.81
N ARG A 320 -4.95 -6.63 1.84
CA ARG A 320 -5.10 -7.55 0.71
C ARG A 320 -3.88 -7.53 -0.23
N PHE A 321 -3.06 -6.50 -0.17
CA PHE A 321 -1.91 -6.27 -1.04
C PHE A 321 -0.63 -6.35 -0.21
N ASP A 322 0.01 -7.52 -0.22
CA ASP A 322 1.22 -7.78 0.58
C ASP A 322 2.42 -6.93 0.12
N GLY A 323 2.63 -5.80 0.77
CA GLY A 323 3.79 -4.92 0.63
C GLY A 323 4.55 -4.75 1.95
N TYR A 324 5.47 -3.77 1.99
CA TYR A 324 6.32 -3.55 3.15
C TYR A 324 5.56 -2.82 4.27
N TYR A 325 5.59 -3.37 5.50
CA TYR A 325 5.04 -2.77 6.72
C TYR A 325 3.65 -2.15 6.50
N HIS A 326 2.64 -2.98 6.19
CA HIS A 326 1.26 -2.53 5.93
C HIS A 326 1.20 -1.39 4.89
N ASN A 327 1.99 -1.54 3.83
CA ASN A 327 2.15 -0.59 2.72
C ASN A 327 2.52 0.84 3.15
N GLN A 328 3.35 0.99 4.19
CA GLN A 328 3.70 2.31 4.75
C GLN A 328 4.19 3.30 3.68
N PHE A 329 5.00 2.86 2.71
CA PHE A 329 5.57 3.74 1.69
C PHE A 329 4.50 4.33 0.78
N MET A 330 3.46 3.56 0.43
CA MET A 330 2.31 4.06 -0.31
C MET A 330 1.51 5.04 0.53
N VAL A 331 1.28 4.72 1.81
CA VAL A 331 0.48 5.53 2.75
C VAL A 331 1.12 6.89 3.00
N VAL A 332 2.43 6.96 3.26
CA VAL A 332 3.11 8.24 3.48
C VAL A 332 3.18 9.08 2.20
N ASN A 333 3.30 8.46 1.02
CA ASN A 333 3.24 9.18 -0.25
C ASN A 333 1.82 9.73 -0.52
N ASP A 334 0.77 8.95 -0.24
CA ASP A 334 -0.62 9.42 -0.31
C ASP A 334 -0.84 10.64 0.59
N CYS A 335 -0.36 10.58 1.83
CA CYS A 335 -0.46 11.69 2.77
C CYS A 335 0.31 12.93 2.30
N LEU A 336 1.54 12.75 1.83
CA LEU A 336 2.34 13.83 1.25
C LEU A 336 1.60 14.54 0.12
N HIS A 337 1.13 13.79 -0.87
CA HIS A 337 0.50 14.39 -2.04
C HIS A 337 -0.89 14.98 -1.76
N ARG A 338 -1.64 14.41 -0.80
CA ARG A 338 -2.92 14.98 -0.35
C ARG A 338 -2.74 16.31 0.37
N TYR A 339 -1.74 16.42 1.25
CA TYR A 339 -1.67 17.53 2.22
C TYR A 339 -0.56 18.55 1.97
N ARG A 340 0.35 18.34 1.01
CA ARG A 340 1.52 19.22 0.77
C ARG A 340 1.19 20.69 0.48
N PHE A 341 -0.04 21.02 0.07
CA PHE A 341 -0.48 22.40 -0.15
C PHE A 341 -1.25 23.00 1.04
N MET A 342 -1.50 22.20 2.08
CA MET A 342 -2.23 22.62 3.27
C MET A 342 -1.33 23.03 4.43
N THR A 343 -0.02 22.73 4.36
CA THR A 343 0.94 22.94 5.44
C THR A 343 2.22 23.60 4.94
N LYS A 344 2.93 24.31 5.81
CA LYS A 344 4.30 24.79 5.53
C LYS A 344 5.31 23.66 5.65
N TRP A 345 5.27 22.94 6.78
CA TRP A 345 6.13 21.80 7.06
C TRP A 345 5.31 20.55 7.31
N MET A 346 5.80 19.42 6.80
CA MET A 346 5.20 18.11 7.00
C MET A 346 6.19 17.19 7.69
N PHE A 347 5.74 16.50 8.73
CA PHE A 347 6.56 15.62 9.55
C PHE A 347 6.14 14.16 9.35
N PHE A 348 7.14 13.29 9.26
CA PHE A 348 6.99 11.84 9.12
C PHE A 348 7.84 11.17 10.21
N PHE A 349 7.19 10.65 11.23
CA PHE A 349 7.81 9.93 12.35
C PHE A 349 6.75 9.03 13.00
N ASP A 350 7.17 8.10 13.85
CA ASP A 350 6.26 7.09 14.40
C ASP A 350 5.58 7.58 15.70
N VAL A 351 4.44 6.97 16.04
CA VAL A 351 3.62 7.36 17.21
C VAL A 351 4.23 6.95 18.56
N ASP A 352 5.39 6.30 18.54
CA ASP A 352 6.22 5.97 19.70
C ASP A 352 7.50 6.84 19.78
N GLU A 353 7.64 7.82 18.88
CA GLU A 353 8.74 8.79 18.89
C GLU A 353 8.28 10.17 19.37
N PHE A 354 9.19 10.91 20.02
CA PHE A 354 8.93 12.25 20.55
C PHE A 354 9.93 13.25 19.98
N LEU A 355 9.42 14.33 19.39
CA LEU A 355 10.27 15.42 18.93
C LEU A 355 10.71 16.30 20.10
N TYR A 356 12.01 16.62 20.14
CA TYR A 356 12.58 17.49 21.16
C TYR A 356 13.37 18.63 20.51
N VAL A 357 13.17 19.85 21.02
CA VAL A 357 13.95 21.02 20.68
C VAL A 357 14.58 21.55 21.97
N PRO A 358 15.89 21.88 22.00
CA PRO A 358 16.54 22.42 23.18
C PRO A 358 15.81 23.65 23.73
N VAL A 359 15.80 23.83 25.06
CA VAL A 359 15.02 24.86 25.78
C VAL A 359 15.23 26.29 25.29
N LYS A 360 16.37 26.59 24.64
CA LYS A 360 16.68 27.93 24.12
C LYS A 360 16.07 28.21 22.73
N GLU A 361 15.54 27.17 22.09
CA GLU A 361 14.99 27.22 20.74
C GLU A 361 13.50 26.86 20.75
N THR A 362 12.83 27.15 19.64
CA THR A 362 11.44 26.75 19.42
C THR A 362 11.36 25.97 18.11
N ILE A 363 10.30 25.18 17.92
CA ILE A 363 10.10 24.53 16.62
C ILE A 363 10.00 25.56 15.49
N SER A 364 9.44 26.75 15.74
CA SER A 364 9.40 27.84 14.75
C SER A 364 10.79 28.33 14.35
N SER A 365 11.65 28.64 15.33
CA SER A 365 13.01 29.12 15.02
C SER A 365 13.84 28.08 14.27
N VAL A 366 13.70 26.79 14.62
CA VAL A 366 14.36 25.71 13.88
C VAL A 366 13.84 25.61 12.44
N MET A 367 12.51 25.67 12.25
CA MET A 367 11.92 25.58 10.92
C MET A 367 12.24 26.79 10.03
N GLU A 368 12.25 27.99 10.58
CA GLU A 368 12.67 29.23 9.91
C GLU A 368 14.13 29.12 9.43
N SER A 369 15.01 28.54 10.25
CA SER A 369 16.42 28.32 9.88
C SER A 369 16.62 27.34 8.73
N LEU A 370 15.58 26.55 8.39
CA LEU A 370 15.61 25.49 7.38
C LEU A 370 14.78 25.82 6.14
N GLU A 371 14.22 27.03 6.00
CA GLU A 371 13.33 27.41 4.89
C GLU A 371 13.96 27.26 3.49
N GLU A 372 15.29 27.33 3.39
CA GLU A 372 15.99 27.14 2.11
C GLU A 372 16.05 25.67 1.66
N TYR A 373 15.69 24.72 2.53
CA TYR A 373 15.71 23.30 2.26
C TYR A 373 14.31 22.75 1.97
N SER A 374 14.21 21.84 1.01
CA SER A 374 12.96 21.13 0.71
C SER A 374 12.69 19.94 1.64
N GLN A 375 13.73 19.45 2.34
CA GLN A 375 13.65 18.34 3.27
C GLN A 375 14.83 18.38 4.25
N PHE A 376 14.64 17.80 5.42
CA PHE A 376 15.68 17.53 6.41
C PHE A 376 15.36 16.23 7.15
N THR A 377 16.36 15.67 7.82
CA THR A 377 16.21 14.48 8.67
C THR A 377 16.47 14.85 10.11
N ILE A 378 15.71 14.25 11.03
CA ILE A 378 15.85 14.46 12.47
C ILE A 378 16.71 13.31 13.02
N GLU A 379 17.71 13.65 13.83
CA GLU A 379 18.54 12.64 14.49
C GLU A 379 17.69 11.86 15.51
N GLN A 380 17.65 10.53 15.37
CA GLN A 380 16.98 9.65 16.32
C GLN A 380 17.91 9.37 17.50
N MET A 381 17.47 9.80 18.69
CA MET A 381 18.14 9.44 19.95
C MET A 381 17.30 8.40 20.70
N PRO A 382 17.78 7.16 20.89
CA PRO A 382 17.03 6.17 21.64
C PRO A 382 16.89 6.60 23.11
N MET A 383 15.67 6.55 23.63
CA MET A 383 15.45 6.77 25.05
C MET A 383 16.16 5.67 25.86
N SER A 384 16.93 6.06 26.88
CA SER A 384 17.63 5.09 27.72
C SER A 384 16.64 4.19 28.42
N SER A 385 16.80 2.87 28.26
CA SER A 385 15.99 1.87 28.98
C SER A 385 16.19 1.92 30.49
N GLN A 386 17.24 2.60 30.98
CA GLN A 386 17.48 2.83 32.41
C GLN A 386 16.49 3.84 33.03
N LEU A 387 15.76 4.60 32.21
CA LEU A 387 14.72 5.52 32.65
C LEU A 387 13.35 4.86 32.73
N CYS A 388 13.21 3.63 32.21
CA CYS A 388 11.98 2.87 32.33
C CYS A 388 11.78 2.43 33.78
N TYR A 389 10.57 2.58 34.30
CA TYR A 389 10.21 2.15 35.64
C TYR A 389 10.17 0.61 35.69
N ASP A 390 11.06 -0.02 36.48
CA ASP A 390 11.15 -1.48 36.66
C ASP A 390 9.99 -2.10 37.48
N GLY A 391 9.05 -1.28 37.97
CA GLY A 391 8.01 -1.74 38.91
C GLY A 391 6.78 -2.40 38.26
N ASP A 392 6.68 -2.39 36.93
CA ASP A 392 5.89 -3.39 36.23
C ASP A 392 6.76 -4.64 36.16
N GLY A 393 6.42 -5.70 36.90
CA GLY A 393 7.16 -6.97 36.93
C GLY A 393 7.29 -7.63 35.53
N PRO A 394 7.54 -8.94 35.40
CA PRO A 394 7.71 -9.62 34.10
C PRO A 394 6.42 -9.72 33.25
N ALA A 395 5.57 -8.69 33.26
CA ALA A 395 4.44 -8.50 32.39
C ALA A 395 4.83 -7.60 31.21
N ARG A 396 5.16 -8.27 30.11
CA ARG A 396 5.00 -7.82 28.73
C ARG A 396 5.86 -6.62 28.33
N THR A 397 7.10 -6.92 27.97
CA THR A 397 7.75 -6.29 26.82
C THR A 397 6.86 -6.48 25.60
N TYR A 398 5.95 -5.52 25.36
CA TYR A 398 5.27 -5.37 24.07
C TYR A 398 6.33 -4.85 23.09
N ARG A 399 7.02 -5.79 22.45
CA ARG A 399 7.72 -5.58 21.17
C ARG A 399 6.75 -5.80 20.02
#